data_AF-A0A0S4U5N5-F1
#
_entry.id   AF-A0A0S4U5N5-F1
#
_cell.length_a   1.000
_cell.length_b   1.000
_cell.length_c   1.000
_cell.angle_alpha   90.00
_cell.angle_beta   90.00
_cell.angle_gamma   90.00
#
_symmetry.space_group_name_H-M   'P 1'
#
loop_
_entity.id
_entity.type
_entity.pdbx_description
1 polymer ?
#
loop_
_entity_poly.entity_id
_entity_poly.type
_entity_poly.pdbx_seq_one_letter_code
_entity_poly.pdbx_strand_id
1 'polypeptide(L)' 'MTTPTPDDLAVYRRDPQTLEVFSHLTRGRCATVIFVKFSSHPSILPFLIPSYMQGITVDLIREAVQHFLQREAATVPA' A
#
# COMPACT_ATOMS: atom_id res chain seq x y z
N MET A 1 16.72 8.07 13.16
CA MET A 1 15.66 7.28 12.53
C MET A 1 15.52 7.79 11.11
N THR A 2 15.62 6.91 10.12
CA THR A 2 15.42 7.27 8.71
C THR A 2 13.94 7.52 8.49
N THR A 3 13.57 8.61 7.82
CA THR A 3 12.17 8.90 7.49
C THR A 3 11.69 7.88 6.45
N PRO A 4 10.58 7.15 6.69
CA PRO A 4 10.06 6.19 5.73
C PRO A 4 9.66 6.85 4.41
N THR A 5 9.95 6.18 3.31
CA THR A 5 9.65 6.61 1.94
C THR A 5 8.71 5.59 1.27
N PRO A 6 8.04 5.94 0.16
CA PRO A 6 7.19 4.99 -0.57
C PRO A 6 7.97 3.78 -1.08
N ASP A 7 9.26 3.93 -1.38
CA ASP A 7 10.13 2.85 -1.86
C ASP A 7 10.44 1.80 -0.76
N ASP A 8 10.25 2.15 0.51
CA ASP A 8 10.33 1.21 1.63
C ASP A 8 9.09 0.30 1.70
N LEU A 9 8.08 0.54 0.85
CA LEU A 9 6.84 -0.21 0.79
C LEU A 9 6.76 -1.03 -0.51
N ALA A 10 6.48 -2.31 -0.37
CA ALA A 10 6.11 -3.18 -1.48
C ALA A 10 4.60 -3.39 -1.50
N VAL A 11 3.97 -3.09 -2.63
CA VAL A 11 2.54 -3.29 -2.85
C VAL A 11 2.33 -4.48 -3.76
N TYR A 12 1.45 -5.39 -3.36
CA TYR A 12 1.10 -6.58 -4.15
C TYR A 12 -0.40 -6.66 -4.34
N ARG A 13 -0.82 -7.06 -5.55
CA ARG A 13 -2.21 -7.38 -5.81
C ARG A 13 -2.53 -8.79 -5.34
N ARG A 14 -3.44 -8.90 -4.38
CA ARG A 14 -3.94 -10.19 -3.88
C ARG A 14 -5.11 -10.69 -4.71
N ASP A 15 -6.02 -9.78 -5.07
CA ASP A 15 -7.18 -10.06 -5.90
C ASP A 15 -7.62 -8.76 -6.64
N PRO A 16 -8.63 -8.78 -7.52
CA PRO A 16 -9.04 -7.59 -8.28
C PRO A 16 -9.42 -6.38 -7.41
N GLN A 17 -9.80 -6.60 -6.15
CA GLN A 17 -10.29 -5.60 -5.21
C GLN A 17 -9.35 -5.38 -4.02
N THR A 18 -8.35 -6.22 -3.80
CA THR A 18 -7.49 -6.13 -2.62
C THR A 18 -6.02 -6.00 -3.00
N LEU A 19 -5.36 -5.01 -2.42
CA LEU A 19 -3.91 -4.88 -2.39
C LEU A 19 -3.39 -5.10 -0.98
N GLU A 20 -2.23 -5.72 -0.87
CA GLU A 20 -1.48 -5.86 0.38
C GLU A 20 -0.22 -5.01 0.30
N VAL A 21 0.07 -4.31 1.41
CA VAL A 21 1.23 -3.42 1.52
C VAL A 21 2.17 -3.98 2.58
N PHE A 22 3.42 -4.19 2.19
CA PHE A 22 4.47 -4.73 3.03
C PHE A 22 5.55 -3.68 3.23
N SER A 23 6.09 -3.62 4.44
CA SER A 23 7.20 -2.73 4.76
C SER A 23 8.51 -3.50 4.78
N HIS A 24 9.51 -2.99 4.08
CA HIS A 24 10.89 -3.49 4.16
C HIS A 24 11.54 -3.17 5.50
N LEU A 25 11.15 -2.05 6.13
CA LEU A 25 11.66 -1.62 7.44
C LEU A 25 11.25 -2.60 8.55
N THR A 26 10.00 -3.05 8.52
CA THR A 26 9.45 -3.92 9.57
C THR A 26 9.36 -5.39 9.14
N ARG A 27 9.73 -5.69 7.89
CA ARG A 27 9.70 -7.03 7.27
C ARG A 27 8.33 -7.71 7.42
N GLY A 28 7.26 -6.94 7.33
CA GLY A 28 5.91 -7.41 7.60
C GLY A 28 4.85 -6.66 6.82
N ARG A 29 3.62 -7.19 6.84
CA ARG A 29 2.46 -6.53 6.23
C ARG A 29 2.06 -5.34 7.09
N CYS A 30 2.01 -4.14 6.51
CA CYS A 30 1.68 -2.90 7.19
C CYS A 30 0.26 -2.41 6.89
N ALA A 31 -0.32 -2.77 5.75
CA ALA A 31 -1.70 -2.42 5.45
C ALA A 31 -2.36 -3.38 4.44
N THR A 32 -3.69 -3.38 4.46
CA THR A 32 -4.54 -3.93 3.41
C THR A 32 -5.33 -2.79 2.79
N VAL A 33 -5.39 -2.73 1.46
CA VAL A 33 -6.16 -1.72 0.73
C VAL A 33 -7.26 -2.41 -0.05
N ILE A 34 -8.50 -1.96 0.15
CA ILE A 34 -9.69 -2.58 -0.45
C ILE A 34 -10.38 -1.57 -1.36
N PHE A 35 -10.63 -1.98 -2.60
CA PHE A 35 -11.38 -1.26 -3.62
C PHE A 35 -12.80 -1.79 -3.65
N VAL A 36 -13.73 -1.04 -3.07
CA VAL A 36 -15.15 -1.40 -3.07
C VAL A 36 -15.80 -0.85 -4.33
N LYS A 37 -16.54 -1.68 -5.09
CA LYS A 37 -17.17 -1.29 -6.38
C LYS A 37 -18.02 -0.01 -6.33
N PHE A 38 -18.57 0.32 -5.16
CA PHE A 38 -19.46 1.47 -4.97
C PHE A 38 -18.77 2.68 -4.31
N SER A 39 -17.45 2.60 -4.08
CA SER A 39 -16.67 3.69 -3.50
C SER A 39 -15.61 4.16 -4.49
N SER A 40 -15.59 5.47 -4.73
CA SER A 40 -14.50 6.12 -5.48
C SER A 40 -13.19 6.19 -4.68
N HIS A 41 -13.24 5.87 -3.38
CA HIS A 41 -12.08 5.95 -2.48
C HIS A 41 -11.69 4.55 -2.00
N PRO A 42 -10.42 4.14 -2.17
CA PRO A 42 -9.94 2.90 -1.59
C PRO A 42 -9.90 2.99 -0.06
N SER A 43 -10.37 1.94 0.62
CA SER A 43 -10.29 1.82 2.06
C SER A 43 -8.90 1.30 2.44
N ILE A 44 -8.10 2.12 3.12
CA ILE A 44 -6.79 1.74 3.63
C ILE A 44 -6.96 1.27 5.07
N LEU A 45 -6.62 0.00 5.32
CA LEU A 45 -6.68 -0.65 6.63
C LEU A 45 -5.24 -0.87 7.12
N PRO A 46 -4.65 0.08 7.86
CA PRO A 46 -3.32 -0.11 8.45
C PRO A 46 -3.36 -1.18 9.54
N PHE A 47 -2.31 -1.99 9.62
CA PHE A 47 -2.08 -2.88 10.76
C PHE A 47 -1.71 -2.03 11.97
N LEU A 48 -2.61 -1.96 12.94
CA LEU A 48 -2.54 -1.08 14.13
C LEU A 48 -1.45 -1.47 15.15
N ILE A 49 -0.43 -2.21 14.74
CA ILE A 49 0.68 -2.57 15.62
C ILE A 49 1.76 -1.49 15.46
N PRO A 50 1.99 -0.64 16.48
CA PRO A 50 2.88 0.52 16.35
C PRO A 50 4.31 0.17 15.94
N SER A 51 4.80 -1.01 16.36
CA SER A 51 6.13 -1.51 15.98
C SER A 51 6.25 -1.88 14.50
N TYR A 52 5.14 -2.16 13.81
CA TYR A 52 5.13 -2.44 12.37
C TYR A 52 4.91 -1.19 11.51
N MET A 53 4.49 -0.09 12.12
CA MET A 53 4.27 1.17 11.42
C MET A 53 5.56 2.00 11.35
N GLN A 54 6.42 2.08 12.38
CA GLN A 54 7.72 2.80 12.34
C GLN A 54 7.72 4.16 11.61
N GLY A 55 6.62 4.93 11.72
CA GLY A 55 6.47 6.23 11.02
C GLY A 55 5.86 6.15 9.61
N ILE A 56 5.50 4.98 9.11
CA ILE A 56 4.69 4.75 7.91
C ILE A 56 3.29 5.31 8.18
N THR A 57 2.91 6.33 7.42
CA THR A 57 1.60 6.97 7.52
C THR A 57 0.63 6.40 6.50
N VAL A 58 -0.67 6.69 6.69
CA VAL A 58 -1.71 6.36 5.70
C VAL A 58 -1.44 7.07 4.36
N ASP A 59 -0.89 8.28 4.39
CA ASP A 59 -0.55 9.03 3.18
C ASP A 59 0.60 8.37 2.41
N LEU A 60 1.63 7.87 3.12
CA LEU A 60 2.72 7.12 2.51
C LEU A 60 2.22 5.83 1.86
N ILE A 61 1.31 5.11 2.54
CA ILE A 61 0.66 3.92 2.00
C ILE A 61 -0.14 4.27 0.74
N ARG A 62 -0.88 5.40 0.75
CA ARG A 62 -1.65 5.86 -0.40
C ARG A 62 -0.75 6.16 -1.60
N GLU A 63 0.36 6.84 -1.37
CA GLU A 63 1.33 7.18 -2.42
C GLU A 63 1.96 5.92 -3.04
N ALA A 64 2.42 4.97 -2.21
CA ALA A 64 2.96 3.70 -2.69
C ALA A 64 1.93 2.91 -3.52
N VAL A 65 0.66 2.89 -3.10
CA VAL A 65 -0.44 2.25 -3.84
C VAL A 65 -0.70 2.97 -5.17
N GLN A 66 -0.67 4.29 -5.20
CA GLN A 66 -0.82 5.04 -6.45
C GLN A 66 0.31 4.74 -7.44
N HIS A 67 1.56 4.71 -6.99
CA HIS A 67 2.70 4.33 -7.82
C HIS A 67 2.54 2.91 -8.37
N PHE A 68 2.10 1.97 -7.54
CA PHE A 68 1.81 0.60 -7.99
C PHE A 68 0.73 0.57 -9.08
N LEU A 69 -0.41 1.23 -8.88
CA LEU A 69 -1.51 1.25 -9.85
C LEU A 69 -1.11 1.92 -11.18
N GLN A 70 -0.31 2.98 -11.13
CA GLN A 70 0.22 3.63 -12.33
C GLN A 70 1.13 2.68 -13.13
N ARG A 71 2.02 1.97 -12.44
CA ARG A 71 2.91 0.97 -13.07
C ARG A 71 2.11 -0.20 -13.64
N GLU A 72 1.12 -0.69 -12.91
CA GLU A 72 0.25 -1.78 -13.36
C GLU A 72 -0.52 -1.39 -14.63
N ALA A 73 -1.13 -0.18 -14.65
CA ALA A 73 -1.82 0.34 -15.83
C ALA A 73 -0.89 0.52 -17.04
N ALA A 74 0.36 0.93 -16.83
CA ALA A 74 1.36 1.06 -17.89
C ALA A 74 1.86 -0.29 -18.45
N THR A 75 1.63 -1.39 -17.74
CA THR A 75 2.10 -2.73 -18.11
C THR A 75 1.07 -3.52 -18.93
N VAL A 76 -0.19 -3.07 -18.98
CA VAL A 76 -1.24 -3.70 -19.80
C VAL A 76 -1.20 -3.10 -21.21
N PRO A 77 -0.75 -3.83 -22.25
CA PRO A 77 -0.89 -3.36 -23.62
C PRO A 77 -2.39 -3.31 -24.00
N ALA A 78 -2.77 -2.22 -24.67
CA ALA A 78 -4.13 -1.96 -25.14
C ALA A 78 -4.66 -3.04 -26.09
#